data_AF-A0A1L5L5G4-F1
#
_entry.id   AF-A0A1L5L5G4-F1
#
_cell.length_a   1.000
_cell.length_b   1.000
_cell.length_c   1.000
_cell.angle_alpha   90.00
_cell.angle_beta   90.00
_cell.angle_gamma   90.00
#
_symmetry.space_group_name_H-M   'P 1'
#
loop_
_entity.id
_entity.type
_entity.pdbx_description
1 polymer ?
#
loop_
_entity_poly.entity_id
_entity_poly.type
_entity_poly.pdbx_seq_one_letter_code
_entity_poly.pdbx_strand_id
1 'polypeptide(L)'
;KDDVVTFEELGIDRLFIDEAHNFKNLFLYTKLRNVAGVAQTEAKKSSDLFAKCQYLDELTGGRGVVFATGTPISNSMAELYTMMRYLQYGMLQDRGLTLFDEWASTFGEVTTSVELKPEGTGYRMRTRFSRFYNLPELMALWREAADIQTADMLNLPVPEVERKNVVVKPTDIQREMVAELGERAEAVRNGNVDPSEDNMLKITNDGRKLALDQRLIDPLLPDEAGSKVNASVEEVFRLWQEFASTKGTQLVFCDLSTPKAEKKIKCMTDGVAAVQAEAFSVYADVRDKLIGHGVPPGEIAFIHDADNEKKKAELFAKVRSGKVRILLGSTQKMGAGTNVQTLLAAEHHLDVPWRPSDVGRILRTFKIKKNVEVTDNGKIII
;
A
#
# COMPACT_ATOMS: atom_id res chain seq x y z
N LYS A 1 -34.21 18.68 5.60
CA LYS A 1 -33.42 17.64 4.91
C LYS A 1 -33.45 18.04 3.46
N ASP A 2 -32.29 18.33 2.90
CA ASP A 2 -32.17 18.92 1.56
C ASP A 2 -32.84 18.03 0.50
N ASP A 3 -33.56 18.67 -0.43
CA ASP A 3 -34.03 18.06 -1.69
C ASP A 3 -32.80 17.82 -2.57
N VAL A 4 -32.10 16.72 -2.31
CA VAL A 4 -30.96 16.29 -3.12
C VAL A 4 -31.42 15.20 -4.06
N VAL A 5 -31.05 15.31 -5.34
CA VAL A 5 -31.34 14.31 -6.37
C VAL A 5 -30.84 12.93 -5.92
N THR A 6 -31.72 11.92 -5.97
CA THR A 6 -31.39 10.55 -5.57
C THR A 6 -30.68 9.78 -6.69
N PHE A 7 -30.06 8.64 -6.37
CA PHE A 7 -29.33 7.85 -7.37
C PHE A 7 -30.25 7.34 -8.49
N GLU A 8 -31.48 6.99 -8.13
CA GLU A 8 -32.53 6.52 -9.02
C GLU A 8 -32.97 7.62 -10.01
N GLU A 9 -33.01 8.87 -9.57
CA GLU A 9 -33.38 10.03 -10.39
C GLU A 9 -32.30 10.42 -11.40
N LEU A 10 -31.04 10.02 -11.19
CA LEU A 10 -29.95 10.29 -12.13
C LEU A 10 -30.06 9.48 -13.43
N GLY A 11 -30.90 8.43 -13.47
CA GLY A 11 -31.07 7.59 -14.65
C GLY A 11 -29.82 6.80 -15.04
N ILE A 12 -28.95 6.49 -14.06
CA ILE A 12 -27.73 5.71 -14.27
C ILE A 12 -28.14 4.25 -14.56
N ASP A 13 -27.73 3.74 -15.70
CA ASP A 13 -27.97 2.34 -16.12
C ASP A 13 -26.70 1.47 -16.04
N ARG A 14 -25.52 2.09 -15.91
CA ARG A 14 -24.23 1.41 -15.85
C ARG A 14 -23.24 2.05 -14.89
N LEU A 15 -22.46 1.19 -14.24
CA LEU A 15 -21.49 1.55 -13.23
C LEU A 15 -20.17 0.82 -13.50
N PHE A 16 -19.14 1.60 -13.80
CA PHE A 16 -17.77 1.12 -13.97
C PHE A 16 -16.96 1.50 -12.75
N ILE A 17 -16.54 0.50 -11.97
CA ILE A 17 -15.74 0.69 -10.76
C ILE A 17 -14.31 0.28 -11.04
N ASP A 18 -13.47 1.28 -11.23
CA ASP A 18 -12.03 1.10 -11.23
C ASP A 18 -11.50 0.89 -9.80
N GLU A 19 -10.39 0.17 -9.69
CA GLU A 19 -9.75 -0.15 -8.41
C GLU A 19 -10.70 -0.78 -7.39
N ALA A 20 -11.54 -1.72 -7.85
CA ALA A 20 -12.63 -2.32 -7.08
C ALA A 20 -12.20 -2.96 -5.75
N HIS A 21 -10.93 -3.33 -5.60
CA HIS A 21 -10.38 -3.81 -4.33
C HIS A 21 -10.47 -2.78 -3.19
N ASN A 22 -10.73 -1.50 -3.48
CA ASN A 22 -11.01 -0.48 -2.46
C ASN A 22 -12.36 -0.67 -1.76
N PHE A 23 -13.26 -1.49 -2.31
CA PHE A 23 -14.62 -1.74 -1.81
C PHE A 23 -14.82 -3.16 -1.25
N LYS A 24 -13.72 -3.88 -0.99
CA LYS A 24 -13.73 -5.25 -0.46
C LYS A 24 -14.12 -5.37 1.02
N ASN A 25 -14.17 -4.25 1.75
CA ASN A 25 -14.60 -4.25 3.16
C ASN A 25 -16.12 -4.05 3.25
N LEU A 26 -16.88 -5.06 2.82
CA LEU A 26 -18.33 -5.11 2.93
C LEU A 26 -18.71 -5.90 4.18
N PHE A 27 -19.74 -5.45 4.89
CA PHE A 27 -20.18 -6.17 6.09
C PHE A 27 -20.70 -7.57 5.74
N LEU A 28 -20.23 -8.56 6.52
CA LEU A 28 -20.65 -9.96 6.43
C LEU A 28 -21.31 -10.37 7.73
N TYR A 29 -22.53 -10.88 7.64
CA TYR A 29 -23.18 -11.52 8.78
C TYR A 29 -22.68 -12.97 8.89
N THR A 30 -21.96 -13.27 9.97
CA THR A 30 -21.24 -14.55 10.14
C THR A 30 -21.03 -14.88 11.61
N LYS A 31 -21.04 -16.18 11.93
CA LYS A 31 -20.62 -16.73 13.23
C LYS A 31 -19.09 -16.81 13.37
N LEU A 32 -18.35 -16.73 12.25
CA LEU A 32 -16.89 -16.84 12.17
C LEU A 32 -16.17 -15.52 12.52
N ARG A 33 -16.68 -14.77 13.50
CA ARG A 33 -16.17 -13.42 13.85
C ARG A 33 -14.73 -13.41 14.35
N ASN A 34 -14.28 -14.52 14.93
CA ASN A 34 -12.93 -14.69 15.47
C ASN A 34 -11.92 -15.20 14.44
N VAL A 35 -12.34 -15.44 13.18
CA VAL A 35 -11.44 -15.90 12.12
C VAL A 35 -10.78 -14.70 11.44
N ALA A 36 -9.45 -14.72 11.38
CA ALA A 36 -8.70 -13.64 10.74
C ALA A 36 -9.04 -13.54 9.25
N GLY A 37 -9.24 -12.31 8.76
CA GLY A 37 -9.55 -12.03 7.35
C GLY A 37 -11.03 -11.85 7.04
N VAL A 38 -11.93 -12.00 8.02
CA VAL A 38 -13.36 -11.71 7.89
C VAL A 38 -13.65 -10.28 8.35
N ALA A 39 -14.24 -9.46 7.47
CA ALA A 39 -14.61 -8.09 7.78
C ALA A 39 -15.63 -8.02 8.92
N GLN A 40 -15.25 -7.38 10.04
CA GLN A 40 -16.13 -7.16 11.19
C GLN A 40 -16.75 -5.75 11.22
N THR A 41 -16.18 -4.82 10.46
CA THR A 41 -16.57 -3.41 10.45
C THR A 41 -17.10 -3.01 9.09
N GLU A 42 -18.27 -2.39 9.09
CA GLU A 42 -18.93 -1.91 7.89
C GLU A 42 -18.26 -0.63 7.39
N ALA A 43 -17.70 -0.66 6.18
CA ALA A 43 -17.31 0.57 5.51
C ALA A 43 -18.52 1.14 4.78
N LYS A 44 -19.00 2.32 5.19
CA LYS A 44 -20.15 3.01 4.58
C LYS A 44 -20.09 3.07 3.05
N LYS A 45 -18.89 3.31 2.50
CA LYS A 45 -18.66 3.34 1.04
C LYS A 45 -18.91 2.00 0.35
N SER A 46 -18.61 0.88 1.00
CA SER A 46 -18.82 -0.46 0.45
C SER A 46 -20.30 -0.82 0.49
N SER A 47 -20.98 -0.49 1.59
CA SER A 47 -22.43 -0.71 1.72
C SER A 47 -23.24 0.15 0.74
N ASP A 48 -22.86 1.42 0.57
CA ASP A 48 -23.43 2.32 -0.44
C ASP A 48 -23.25 1.77 -1.86
N LEU A 49 -22.04 1.30 -2.20
CA LEU A 49 -21.79 0.65 -3.48
C LEU A 49 -22.63 -0.63 -3.64
N PHE A 50 -22.74 -1.44 -2.60
CA PHE A 50 -23.51 -2.68 -2.65
C PHE A 50 -24.99 -2.41 -2.93
N ALA A 51 -25.59 -1.41 -2.26
CA ALA A 51 -26.97 -1.00 -2.53
C ALA A 51 -27.16 -0.55 -3.99
N LYS A 52 -26.22 0.22 -4.54
CA LYS A 52 -26.23 0.64 -5.95
C LYS A 52 -26.10 -0.53 -6.92
N CYS A 53 -25.24 -1.51 -6.62
CA CYS A 53 -25.12 -2.72 -7.42
C CYS A 53 -26.44 -3.51 -7.42
N GLN A 54 -27.07 -3.70 -6.26
CA GLN A 54 -28.36 -4.41 -6.16
C GLN A 54 -29.46 -3.71 -6.95
N TYR A 55 -29.56 -2.38 -6.83
CA TYR A 55 -30.50 -1.59 -7.62
C TYR A 55 -30.27 -1.73 -9.14
N LEU A 56 -29.00 -1.67 -9.57
CA LEU A 56 -28.66 -1.85 -10.99
C LEU A 56 -28.91 -3.28 -11.46
N ASP A 57 -28.71 -4.29 -10.62
CA ASP A 57 -28.99 -5.68 -10.93
C ASP A 57 -30.49 -5.88 -11.20
N GLU A 58 -31.36 -5.26 -10.38
CA GLU A 58 -32.82 -5.27 -10.58
C GLU A 58 -33.23 -4.60 -11.91
N LEU A 59 -32.61 -3.47 -12.25
CA LEU A 59 -32.92 -2.74 -13.49
C LEU A 59 -32.38 -3.41 -14.75
N THR A 60 -31.19 -4.00 -14.68
CA THR A 60 -30.43 -4.45 -15.87
C THR A 60 -30.36 -5.97 -16.01
N GLY A 61 -30.90 -6.72 -15.04
CA GLY A 61 -30.75 -8.17 -14.97
C GLY A 61 -29.30 -8.60 -14.76
N GLY A 62 -28.56 -7.89 -13.90
CA GLY A 62 -27.16 -8.20 -13.56
C GLY A 62 -26.11 -7.76 -14.59
N ARG A 63 -26.44 -6.82 -15.49
CA ARG A 63 -25.56 -6.40 -16.60
C ARG A 63 -25.06 -4.96 -16.50
N GLY A 64 -25.44 -4.26 -15.44
CA GLY A 64 -25.15 -2.85 -15.23
C GLY A 64 -23.81 -2.58 -14.55
N VAL A 65 -23.16 -3.57 -13.95
CA VAL A 65 -21.98 -3.36 -13.09
C VAL A 65 -20.73 -4.00 -13.70
N VAL A 66 -19.65 -3.23 -13.79
CA VAL A 66 -18.33 -3.70 -14.25
C VAL A 66 -17.25 -3.28 -13.25
N PHE A 67 -16.52 -4.24 -12.72
CA PHE A 67 -15.39 -4.00 -11.82
C PHE A 67 -14.06 -4.20 -12.55
N ALA A 68 -13.14 -3.25 -12.40
CA ALA A 68 -11.76 -3.34 -12.85
C ALA A 68 -10.82 -3.33 -11.64
N THR A 69 -9.92 -4.32 -11.55
CA THR A 69 -8.92 -4.40 -10.48
C THR A 69 -7.77 -5.32 -10.88
N GLY A 70 -6.53 -4.88 -10.62
CA GLY A 70 -5.34 -5.72 -10.78
C GLY A 70 -5.12 -6.72 -9.64
N THR A 71 -5.91 -6.63 -8.56
CA THR A 71 -5.82 -7.48 -7.36
C THR A 71 -7.22 -7.77 -6.82
N PRO A 72 -8.02 -8.64 -7.49
CA PRO A 72 -9.38 -8.94 -7.03
C PRO A 72 -9.40 -9.56 -5.63
N ILE A 73 -8.33 -10.29 -5.28
CA ILE A 73 -8.09 -10.88 -3.96
C ILE A 73 -6.71 -10.39 -3.51
N SER A 74 -6.62 -9.81 -2.32
CA SER A 74 -5.37 -9.33 -1.75
C SER A 74 -4.91 -10.20 -0.57
N ASN A 75 -5.79 -10.41 0.41
CA ASN A 75 -5.39 -10.87 1.74
C ASN A 75 -6.32 -11.92 2.36
N SER A 76 -7.57 -12.06 1.89
CA SER A 76 -8.48 -13.04 2.50
C SER A 76 -9.50 -13.62 1.52
N MET A 77 -9.94 -14.83 1.85
CA MET A 77 -11.01 -15.54 1.14
C MET A 77 -12.34 -14.78 1.15
N ALA A 78 -12.62 -14.04 2.23
CA ALA A 78 -13.82 -13.21 2.35
C ALA A 78 -13.88 -12.08 1.31
N GLU A 79 -12.72 -11.65 0.78
CA GLU A 79 -12.67 -10.66 -0.30
C GLU A 79 -13.25 -11.22 -1.60
N LEU A 80 -12.96 -12.49 -1.94
CA LEU A 80 -13.57 -13.14 -3.11
C LEU A 80 -15.08 -13.25 -2.96
N TYR A 81 -15.55 -13.70 -1.80
CA TYR A 81 -16.98 -13.77 -1.53
C TYR A 81 -17.65 -12.39 -1.64
N THR A 82 -16.99 -11.35 -1.15
CA THR A 82 -17.47 -9.98 -1.29
C THR A 82 -17.58 -9.56 -2.77
N MET A 83 -16.60 -9.91 -3.60
CA MET A 83 -16.69 -9.66 -5.05
C MET A 83 -17.81 -10.46 -5.71
N MET A 84 -18.01 -11.72 -5.33
CA MET A 84 -19.15 -12.52 -5.81
C MET A 84 -20.49 -11.91 -5.38
N ARG A 85 -20.58 -11.31 -4.19
CA ARG A 85 -21.78 -10.57 -3.77
C ARG A 85 -22.04 -9.34 -4.62
N TYR A 86 -21.01 -8.63 -5.08
CA TYR A 86 -21.20 -7.47 -5.95
C TYR A 86 -21.62 -7.85 -7.38
N LEU A 87 -21.12 -8.96 -7.91
CA LEU A 87 -21.20 -9.28 -9.35
C LEU A 87 -22.10 -10.47 -9.68
N GLN A 88 -22.43 -11.31 -8.70
CA GLN A 88 -23.11 -12.60 -8.88
C GLN A 88 -24.13 -12.86 -7.77
N TYR A 89 -24.77 -11.82 -7.22
CA TYR A 89 -25.66 -11.97 -6.08
C TYR A 89 -26.84 -12.90 -6.35
N GLY A 90 -27.47 -12.79 -7.53
CA GLY A 90 -28.57 -13.69 -7.93
C GLY A 90 -28.14 -15.16 -7.98
N MET A 91 -26.95 -15.46 -8.51
CA MET A 91 -26.40 -16.82 -8.51
C MET A 91 -26.16 -17.34 -7.09
N LEU A 92 -25.69 -16.49 -6.17
CA LEU A 92 -25.54 -16.86 -4.76
C LEU A 92 -26.91 -17.14 -4.11
N GLN A 93 -27.97 -16.42 -4.49
CA GLN A 93 -29.34 -16.67 -4.02
C GLN A 93 -29.85 -18.03 -4.52
N ASP A 94 -29.74 -18.29 -5.82
CA ASP A 94 -30.23 -19.53 -6.44
C ASP A 94 -29.57 -20.79 -5.86
N ARG A 95 -28.31 -20.68 -5.44
CA ARG A 95 -27.54 -21.80 -4.87
C ARG A 95 -27.57 -21.88 -3.35
N GLY A 96 -28.26 -20.97 -2.66
CA GLY A 96 -28.29 -20.93 -1.19
C GLY A 96 -26.91 -20.65 -0.58
N LEU A 97 -26.17 -19.71 -1.17
CA LEU A 97 -24.82 -19.29 -0.75
C LEU A 97 -24.78 -17.79 -0.34
N THR A 98 -25.92 -17.25 0.08
CA THR A 98 -26.08 -15.82 0.43
C THR A 98 -25.52 -15.48 1.79
N LEU A 99 -25.36 -16.47 2.67
CA LEU A 99 -24.65 -16.30 3.93
C LEU A 99 -23.18 -16.68 3.75
N PHE A 100 -22.29 -15.88 4.33
CA PHE A 100 -20.86 -16.16 4.28
C PHE A 100 -20.51 -17.52 4.88
N ASP A 101 -21.22 -17.94 5.94
CA ASP A 101 -20.97 -19.22 6.61
C ASP A 101 -21.28 -20.43 5.69
N GLU A 102 -22.35 -20.33 4.89
CA GLU A 102 -22.75 -21.38 3.92
C GLU A 102 -21.70 -21.49 2.81
N TRP A 103 -21.32 -20.34 2.23
CA TRP A 103 -20.29 -20.27 1.21
C TRP A 103 -18.93 -20.74 1.73
N ALA A 104 -18.52 -20.30 2.93
CA ALA A 104 -17.26 -20.68 3.56
C ALA A 104 -17.22 -22.17 3.92
N SER A 105 -18.35 -22.78 4.31
CA SER A 105 -18.41 -24.22 4.57
C SER A 105 -18.27 -25.07 3.29
N THR A 106 -18.65 -24.51 2.14
CA THR A 106 -18.60 -25.19 0.85
C THR A 106 -17.20 -25.08 0.22
N PHE A 107 -16.55 -23.92 0.35
CA PHE A 107 -15.32 -23.59 -0.38
C PHE A 107 -14.10 -23.27 0.50
N GLY A 108 -14.27 -23.17 1.82
CA GLY A 108 -13.22 -22.71 2.73
C GLY A 108 -12.81 -23.75 3.75
N GLU A 109 -11.50 -23.86 3.98
CA GLU A 109 -10.93 -24.63 5.09
C GLU A 109 -10.36 -23.66 6.15
N VAL A 110 -10.84 -23.80 7.38
CA VAL A 110 -10.36 -23.03 8.53
C VAL A 110 -9.32 -23.85 9.27
N THR A 111 -8.11 -23.32 9.44
CA THR A 111 -7.06 -23.96 10.24
C THR A 111 -6.57 -23.02 11.33
N THR A 112 -6.15 -23.60 12.44
CA THR A 112 -5.51 -22.88 13.54
C THR A 112 -4.02 -23.16 13.49
N SER A 113 -3.21 -22.12 13.32
CA SER A 113 -1.75 -22.23 13.30
C SER A 113 -1.12 -21.31 14.35
N VAL A 114 0.04 -21.74 14.85
CA VAL A 114 0.89 -20.92 15.71
C VAL A 114 1.56 -19.83 14.85
N GLU A 115 1.36 -18.57 15.20
CA GLU A 115 2.01 -17.40 14.58
C GLU A 115 2.87 -16.67 15.61
N LEU A 116 4.00 -16.08 15.18
CA LEU A 116 4.77 -15.16 16.02
C LEU A 116 3.90 -13.93 16.35
N LYS A 117 3.96 -13.44 17.59
CA LYS A 117 3.26 -12.20 17.93
C LYS A 117 3.86 -11.01 17.16
N PRO A 118 3.07 -9.97 16.80
CA PRO A 118 3.55 -8.81 16.03
C PRO A 118 4.75 -8.09 16.64
N GLU A 119 4.94 -8.19 17.96
CA GLU A 119 6.03 -7.56 18.72
C GLU A 119 7.33 -8.37 18.69
N GLY A 120 7.34 -9.53 18.02
CA GLY A 120 8.52 -10.39 17.89
C GLY A 120 8.80 -11.30 19.10
N THR A 121 8.05 -11.14 20.21
CA THR A 121 8.21 -11.94 21.43
C THR A 121 7.06 -12.94 21.62
N GLY A 122 7.40 -14.23 21.55
CA GLY A 122 6.48 -15.34 21.82
C GLY A 122 5.52 -15.69 20.66
N TYR A 123 4.68 -16.68 20.91
CA TYR A 123 3.78 -17.27 19.92
C TYR A 123 2.31 -17.11 20.32
N ARG A 124 1.42 -17.00 19.33
CA ARG A 124 -0.03 -17.00 19.52
C ARG A 124 -0.69 -17.99 18.55
N MET A 125 -1.69 -18.72 19.03
CA MET A 125 -2.57 -19.48 18.13
C MET A 125 -3.47 -18.49 17.39
N ARG A 126 -3.55 -18.62 16.07
CA ARG A 126 -4.46 -17.82 15.25
C ARG A 126 -5.21 -18.72 14.28
N THR A 127 -6.52 -18.58 14.28
CA THR A 127 -7.41 -19.26 13.34
C THR A 127 -7.62 -18.40 12.10
N ARG A 128 -7.34 -18.98 10.93
CA ARG A 128 -7.44 -18.32 9.62
C ARG A 128 -7.99 -19.27 8.58
N PHE A 129 -8.63 -18.71 7.55
CA PHE A 129 -8.88 -19.45 6.32
C PHE A 129 -7.53 -19.73 5.66
N SER A 130 -7.18 -21.02 5.50
CA SER A 130 -5.86 -21.41 5.01
C SER A 130 -5.87 -21.87 3.57
N ARG A 131 -6.95 -22.52 3.12
CA ARG A 131 -7.05 -23.11 1.78
C ARG A 131 -8.48 -23.10 1.26
N PHE A 132 -8.61 -23.11 -0.06
CA PHE A 132 -9.87 -23.39 -0.72
C PHE A 132 -10.08 -24.90 -0.81
N TYR A 133 -11.25 -25.35 -0.40
CA TYR A 133 -11.78 -26.67 -0.76
C TYR A 133 -12.58 -26.53 -2.06
N ASN A 134 -12.54 -27.51 -2.96
CA ASN A 134 -13.24 -27.44 -4.27
C ASN A 134 -12.89 -26.20 -5.11
N LEU A 135 -11.59 -25.87 -5.20
CA LEU A 135 -11.10 -24.73 -5.97
C LEU A 135 -11.53 -24.75 -7.45
N PRO A 136 -11.54 -25.89 -8.17
CA PRO A 136 -12.01 -25.94 -9.55
C PRO A 136 -13.46 -25.45 -9.72
N GLU A 137 -14.36 -25.88 -8.83
CA GLU A 137 -15.78 -25.51 -8.85
C GLU A 137 -15.97 -24.03 -8.50
N LEU A 138 -15.24 -23.54 -7.49
CA LEU A 138 -15.27 -22.12 -7.13
C LEU A 138 -14.75 -21.26 -8.29
N MET A 139 -13.68 -21.68 -8.97
CA MET A 139 -13.13 -20.96 -10.11
C MET A 139 -14.06 -21.00 -11.31
N ALA A 140 -14.77 -22.11 -11.54
CA ALA A 140 -15.80 -22.18 -12.59
C ALA A 140 -16.91 -21.17 -12.32
N LEU A 141 -17.39 -21.07 -11.07
CA LEU A 141 -18.37 -20.07 -10.66
C LEU A 141 -17.85 -18.65 -10.83
N TRP A 142 -16.65 -18.37 -10.32
CA TRP A 142 -16.09 -17.03 -10.35
C TRP A 142 -15.84 -16.53 -11.78
N ARG A 143 -15.46 -17.42 -12.71
CA ARG A 143 -15.24 -17.09 -14.12
C ARG A 143 -16.51 -16.72 -14.88
N GLU A 144 -17.71 -16.99 -14.36
CA GLU A 144 -18.95 -16.50 -14.98
C GLU A 144 -19.06 -14.96 -14.93
N ALA A 145 -18.40 -14.31 -13.96
CA ALA A 145 -18.38 -12.85 -13.80
C ALA A 145 -17.00 -12.21 -13.92
N ALA A 146 -15.94 -13.00 -14.03
CA ALA A 146 -14.57 -12.50 -14.06
C ALA A 146 -13.79 -12.97 -15.29
N ASP A 147 -13.32 -12.01 -16.08
CA ASP A 147 -12.24 -12.20 -17.05
C ASP A 147 -10.90 -11.90 -16.36
N ILE A 148 -10.03 -12.91 -16.25
CA ILE A 148 -8.78 -12.83 -15.49
C ILE A 148 -7.63 -13.12 -16.44
N GLN A 149 -6.81 -12.10 -16.67
CA GLN A 149 -5.54 -12.23 -17.38
C GLN A 149 -4.38 -12.13 -16.40
N THR A 150 -3.62 -13.21 -16.24
CA THR A 150 -2.39 -13.19 -15.44
C THR A 150 -1.20 -12.77 -16.31
N ALA A 151 -0.12 -12.30 -15.69
CA ALA A 151 1.07 -11.89 -16.42
C ALA A 151 1.64 -13.01 -17.31
N ASP A 152 1.53 -14.27 -16.85
CA ASP A 152 2.01 -15.45 -17.57
C ASP A 152 1.14 -15.78 -18.80
N MET A 153 -0.14 -15.39 -18.80
CA MET A 153 -1.04 -15.57 -19.94
C MET A 153 -0.76 -14.57 -21.08
N LEU A 154 -0.26 -13.39 -20.73
CA LEU A 154 -0.11 -12.27 -21.68
C LEU A 154 1.18 -12.35 -22.51
N ASN A 155 2.13 -13.23 -22.16
CA ASN A 155 3.43 -13.43 -22.81
C ASN A 155 4.11 -12.10 -23.23
N LEU A 156 4.01 -11.09 -22.37
CA LEU A 156 4.52 -9.75 -22.67
C LEU A 156 6.05 -9.76 -22.58
N PRO A 157 6.76 -9.00 -23.44
CA PRO A 157 8.20 -8.84 -23.35
C PRO A 157 8.55 -7.98 -22.11
N VAL A 158 8.56 -8.64 -20.95
CA VAL A 158 8.95 -8.06 -19.67
C VAL A 158 10.42 -8.38 -19.40
N PRO A 159 11.18 -7.46 -18.79
CA PRO A 159 12.54 -7.74 -18.36
C PRO A 159 12.60 -8.82 -17.26
N GLU A 160 13.81 -9.34 -17.05
CA GLU A 160 14.17 -9.92 -15.77
C GLU A 160 14.43 -8.80 -14.75
N VAL A 161 13.85 -8.95 -13.56
CA VAL A 161 13.99 -8.00 -12.46
C VAL A 161 14.93 -8.62 -11.43
N GLU A 162 15.98 -7.89 -11.06
CA GLU A 162 16.88 -8.29 -9.99
C GLU A 162 16.39 -7.70 -8.66
N ARG A 163 16.19 -8.52 -7.65
CA ARG A 163 15.75 -8.04 -6.32
C ARG A 163 16.92 -8.10 -5.36
N LYS A 164 17.23 -6.96 -4.74
CA LYS A 164 18.41 -6.78 -3.89
C LYS A 164 17.99 -6.18 -2.56
N ASN A 165 18.02 -6.96 -1.49
CA ASN A 165 17.65 -6.43 -0.17
C ASN A 165 18.87 -5.81 0.52
N VAL A 166 18.79 -4.54 0.91
CA VAL A 166 19.90 -3.80 1.55
C VAL A 166 19.68 -3.74 3.06
N VAL A 167 20.27 -4.69 3.77
CA VAL A 167 20.13 -4.80 5.22
C VAL A 167 21.10 -3.85 5.93
N VAL A 168 20.55 -2.85 6.63
CA VAL A 168 21.30 -1.97 7.54
C VAL A 168 21.19 -2.46 8.98
N LYS A 169 22.26 -2.25 9.76
CA LYS A 169 22.27 -2.57 11.20
C LYS A 169 21.61 -1.43 11.98
N PRO A 170 20.80 -1.73 13.01
CA PRO A 170 20.23 -0.68 13.85
C PRO A 170 21.33 -0.01 14.68
N THR A 171 21.24 1.31 14.80
CA THR A 171 22.06 2.12 15.71
C THR A 171 21.71 1.79 17.17
N ASP A 172 22.57 2.17 18.11
CA ASP A 172 22.28 1.92 19.53
C ASP A 172 21.05 2.72 20.00
N ILE A 173 20.90 3.97 19.52
CA ILE A 173 19.70 4.79 19.73
C ILE A 173 18.44 4.06 19.22
N GLN A 174 18.47 3.50 18.01
CA GLN A 174 17.33 2.76 17.49
C GLN A 174 17.00 1.51 18.32
N ARG A 175 18.00 0.84 18.89
CA ARG A 175 17.75 -0.34 19.76
C ARG A 175 17.04 0.06 21.04
N GLU A 176 17.46 1.17 21.65
CA GLU A 176 16.81 1.72 22.85
C GLU A 176 15.37 2.14 22.55
N MET A 177 15.14 2.88 21.47
CA MET A 177 13.80 3.29 21.06
C MET A 177 12.89 2.08 20.72
N VAL A 178 13.44 1.01 20.12
CA VAL A 178 12.67 -0.23 19.88
C VAL A 178 12.30 -0.92 21.20
N ALA A 179 13.19 -0.91 22.20
CA ALA A 179 12.88 -1.47 23.51
C ALA A 179 11.73 -0.69 24.18
N GLU A 180 11.74 0.64 24.12
CA GLU A 180 10.66 1.50 24.62
C GLU A 180 9.32 1.21 23.93
N LEU A 181 9.31 0.98 22.60
CA LEU A 181 8.10 0.57 21.89
C LEU A 181 7.54 -0.77 22.41
N GLY A 182 8.41 -1.69 22.84
CA GLY A 182 8.02 -2.94 23.48
C GLY A 182 7.33 -2.73 24.82
N GLU A 183 7.88 -1.83 25.65
CA GLU A 183 7.27 -1.45 26.94
C GLU A 183 5.90 -0.79 26.74
N ARG A 184 5.79 0.13 25.78
CA ARG A 184 4.51 0.77 25.39
C ARG A 184 3.47 -0.26 24.95
N ALA A 185 3.88 -1.24 24.14
CA ALA A 185 2.97 -2.28 23.66
C ALA A 185 2.43 -3.16 24.79
N GLU A 186 3.29 -3.52 25.75
CA GLU A 186 2.87 -4.29 26.93
C GLU A 186 1.96 -3.47 27.85
N ALA A 187 2.22 -2.17 28.04
CA ALA A 187 1.36 -1.29 28.82
C ALA A 187 -0.05 -1.18 28.23
N VAL A 188 -0.16 -0.97 26.91
CA VAL A 188 -1.44 -0.95 26.19
C VAL A 188 -2.16 -2.30 26.32
N ARG A 189 -1.44 -3.41 26.17
CA ARG A 189 -2.01 -4.77 26.27
C ARG A 189 -2.56 -5.07 27.66
N ASN A 190 -1.90 -4.59 28.71
CA ASN A 190 -2.32 -4.76 30.09
C ASN A 190 -3.45 -3.80 30.50
N GLY A 191 -3.87 -2.89 29.62
CA GLY A 191 -4.88 -1.88 29.91
C GLY A 191 -4.39 -0.78 30.85
N ASN A 192 -3.07 -0.59 30.94
CA ASN A 192 -2.45 0.43 31.79
C ASN A 192 -2.45 1.82 31.14
N VAL A 193 -2.83 1.93 29.86
CA VAL A 193 -2.85 3.17 29.07
C VAL A 193 -4.18 3.28 28.35
N ASP A 194 -4.74 4.49 28.30
CA ASP A 194 -5.95 4.75 27.54
C ASP A 194 -5.67 4.64 26.02
N PRO A 195 -6.48 3.89 25.24
CA PRO A 195 -6.30 3.75 23.79
C PRO A 195 -6.26 5.06 22.99
N SER A 196 -6.81 6.15 23.54
CA SER A 196 -6.77 7.49 22.95
C SER A 196 -5.41 8.18 23.13
N GLU A 197 -4.66 7.83 24.17
CA GLU A 197 -3.31 8.33 24.42
C GLU A 197 -2.26 7.52 23.63
N ASP A 198 -2.32 6.19 23.76
CA ASP A 198 -1.48 5.28 23.01
C ASP A 198 -2.20 3.97 22.69
N ASN A 199 -1.89 3.40 21.52
CA ASN A 199 -2.50 2.17 21.07
C ASN A 199 -1.58 1.42 20.10
N MET A 200 -1.91 0.15 19.84
CA MET A 200 -1.08 -0.69 18.98
C MET A 200 -0.87 -0.14 17.56
N LEU A 201 -1.83 0.62 17.01
CA LEU A 201 -1.66 1.24 15.68
C LEU A 201 -0.64 2.37 15.72
N LYS A 202 -0.70 3.23 16.74
CA LYS A 202 0.26 4.31 16.97
C LYS A 202 1.67 3.75 17.19
N ILE A 203 1.81 2.77 18.09
CA ILE A 203 3.09 2.09 18.38
C ILE A 203 3.68 1.44 17.12
N THR A 204 2.86 0.72 16.34
CA THR A 204 3.33 0.09 15.10
C THR A 204 3.75 1.14 14.07
N ASN A 205 3.02 2.26 13.97
CA ASN A 205 3.38 3.36 13.09
C ASN A 205 4.69 4.04 13.51
N ASP A 206 4.89 4.24 14.82
CA ASP A 206 6.14 4.78 15.37
C ASP A 206 7.31 3.83 15.09
N GLY A 207 7.12 2.52 15.25
CA GLY A 207 8.11 1.51 14.89
C GLY A 207 8.47 1.53 13.39
N ARG A 208 7.48 1.73 12.51
CA ARG A 208 7.73 1.88 11.05
C ARG A 208 8.51 3.15 10.72
N LYS A 209 8.18 4.28 11.37
CA LYS A 209 8.93 5.53 11.21
C LYS A 209 10.37 5.38 11.69
N LEU A 210 10.57 4.80 12.89
CA LEU A 210 11.89 4.55 13.47
C LEU A 210 12.76 3.66 12.57
N ALA A 211 12.16 2.64 11.94
CA ALA A 211 12.84 1.75 11.00
C ALA A 211 13.20 2.44 9.67
N LEU A 212 12.49 3.50 9.29
CA LEU A 212 12.83 4.35 8.15
C LEU A 212 13.93 5.34 8.52
N ASP A 213 13.67 6.20 9.50
CA ASP A 213 14.62 7.18 10.04
C ASP A 213 14.16 7.65 11.43
N GLN A 214 15.07 7.60 12.42
CA GLN A 214 14.78 8.04 13.79
C GLN A 214 14.36 9.52 13.88
N ARG A 215 14.80 10.35 12.92
CA ARG A 215 14.47 11.78 12.85
C ARG A 215 12.99 12.04 12.52
N LEU A 216 12.25 11.02 12.07
CA LEU A 216 10.78 11.08 11.91
C LEU A 216 10.03 11.02 13.24
N ILE A 217 10.70 10.57 14.32
CA ILE A 217 10.17 10.60 15.68
C ILE A 217 10.67 11.86 16.38
N ASP A 218 11.98 12.10 16.35
CA ASP A 218 12.60 13.30 16.92
C ASP A 218 13.61 13.93 15.94
N PRO A 219 13.28 15.08 15.32
CA PRO A 219 14.16 15.77 14.38
C PRO A 219 15.53 16.19 14.93
N LEU A 220 15.72 16.23 16.25
CA LEU A 220 16.99 16.60 16.89
C LEU A 220 18.00 15.46 16.95
N LEU A 221 17.57 14.22 16.65
CA LEU A 221 18.45 13.06 16.62
C LEU A 221 19.46 13.16 15.46
N PRO A 222 20.67 12.57 15.62
CA PRO A 222 21.72 12.66 14.61
C PRO A 222 21.35 11.91 13.33
N ASP A 223 21.90 12.38 12.21
CA ASP A 223 21.93 11.65 10.95
C ASP A 223 23.07 10.62 10.98
N GLU A 224 22.70 9.35 11.08
CA GLU A 224 23.64 8.25 11.23
C GLU A 224 24.10 7.74 9.86
N ALA A 225 25.41 7.69 9.60
CA ALA A 225 25.95 7.28 8.30
C ALA A 225 25.49 5.86 7.87
N GLY A 226 25.27 4.96 8.83
CA GLY A 226 24.74 3.61 8.60
C GLY A 226 23.22 3.53 8.47
N SER A 227 22.51 4.67 8.43
CA SER A 227 21.05 4.71 8.34
C SER A 227 20.54 4.18 6.99
N LYS A 228 19.28 3.75 7.00
CA LYS A 228 18.59 3.27 5.81
C LYS A 228 18.49 4.33 4.71
N VAL A 229 18.22 5.58 5.09
CA VAL A 229 18.12 6.70 4.15
C VAL A 229 19.47 6.96 3.49
N ASN A 230 20.57 6.94 4.25
CA ASN A 230 21.92 7.10 3.71
C ASN A 230 22.32 5.95 2.78
N ALA A 231 22.06 4.70 3.17
CA ALA A 231 22.30 3.55 2.30
C ALA A 231 21.52 3.65 0.97
N SER A 232 20.28 4.17 1.00
CA SER A 232 19.50 4.40 -0.22
C SER A 232 20.04 5.54 -1.07
N VAL A 233 20.51 6.64 -0.47
CA VAL A 233 21.11 7.76 -1.20
C VAL A 233 22.36 7.31 -1.93
N GLU A 234 23.24 6.55 -1.27
CA GLU A 234 24.46 6.00 -1.88
C GLU A 234 24.14 5.11 -3.07
N GLU A 235 23.13 4.24 -2.94
CA GLU A 235 22.74 3.35 -4.04
C GLU A 235 22.11 4.12 -5.21
N VAL A 236 21.21 5.06 -4.93
CA VAL A 236 20.62 5.93 -5.94
C VAL A 236 21.72 6.72 -6.69
N PHE A 237 22.71 7.24 -5.96
CA PHE A 237 23.83 7.96 -6.54
C PHE A 237 24.72 7.05 -7.40
N ARG A 238 25.08 5.86 -6.90
CA ARG A 238 25.85 4.85 -7.64
C ARG A 238 25.18 4.52 -8.97
N LEU A 239 23.89 4.22 -8.97
CA LEU A 239 23.12 3.89 -10.17
C LEU A 239 22.96 5.11 -11.09
N TRP A 240 22.85 6.31 -10.52
CA TRP A 240 22.85 7.55 -11.30
C TRP A 240 24.16 7.75 -12.07
N GLN A 241 25.31 7.42 -11.48
CA GLN A 241 26.60 7.43 -12.16
C GLN A 241 26.73 6.30 -13.19
N GLU A 242 26.37 5.08 -12.81
CA GLU A 242 26.45 3.89 -13.67
C GLU A 242 25.64 4.07 -14.96
N PHE A 243 24.42 4.58 -14.84
CA PHE A 243 23.52 4.81 -15.98
C PHE A 243 23.61 6.22 -16.57
N ALA A 244 24.69 6.97 -16.32
CA ALA A 244 24.86 8.32 -16.87
C ALA A 244 24.88 8.33 -18.41
N SER A 245 25.50 7.33 -19.04
CA SER A 245 25.60 7.22 -20.50
C SER A 245 24.26 7.02 -21.20
N THR A 246 23.32 6.33 -20.55
CA THR A 246 21.97 6.05 -21.06
C THR A 246 20.92 7.01 -20.52
N LYS A 247 21.30 7.92 -19.61
CA LYS A 247 20.40 8.76 -18.81
C LYS A 247 19.34 7.93 -18.08
N GLY A 248 19.73 6.78 -17.54
CA GLY A 248 18.84 5.91 -16.78
C GLY A 248 18.16 6.67 -15.64
N THR A 249 16.86 6.44 -15.48
CA THR A 249 16.02 7.08 -14.48
C THR A 249 15.70 6.13 -13.34
N GLN A 250 15.30 6.68 -12.20
CA GLN A 250 15.08 5.93 -10.97
C GLN A 250 13.82 6.45 -10.28
N LEU A 251 13.05 5.53 -9.69
CA LEU A 251 11.92 5.87 -8.81
C LEU A 251 12.33 5.61 -7.35
N VAL A 252 12.03 6.57 -6.47
CA VAL A 252 12.24 6.42 -5.03
C VAL A 252 10.89 6.54 -4.32
N PHE A 253 10.43 5.45 -3.75
CA PHE A 253 9.17 5.35 -3.04
C PHE A 253 9.37 5.58 -1.53
N CYS A 254 8.59 6.51 -0.97
CA CYS A 254 8.52 6.75 0.47
C CYS A 254 7.09 7.14 0.88
N ASP A 255 6.43 6.30 1.67
CA ASP A 255 5.04 6.46 2.08
C ASP A 255 4.88 7.11 3.47
N LEU A 256 5.90 7.01 4.34
CA LEU A 256 5.87 7.45 5.75
C LEU A 256 6.33 8.90 5.96
N SER A 257 6.78 9.58 4.91
CA SER A 257 7.18 10.99 4.97
C SER A 257 6.49 11.79 3.86
N THR A 258 6.56 13.12 3.93
CA THR A 258 6.04 13.99 2.88
C THR A 258 7.03 15.12 2.58
N PRO A 259 7.08 15.63 1.34
CA PRO A 259 7.97 16.73 0.99
C PRO A 259 7.55 18.08 1.62
N LYS A 260 6.35 18.17 2.20
CA LYS A 260 5.80 19.40 2.79
C LYS A 260 6.01 19.52 4.30
N ALA A 261 6.90 18.72 4.90
CA ALA A 261 7.15 18.78 6.34
C ALA A 261 7.84 20.08 6.78
N GLU A 262 8.23 20.99 5.87
CA GLU A 262 8.64 22.38 6.17
C GLU A 262 7.52 23.27 6.79
N LYS A 263 6.42 22.69 7.30
CA LYS A 263 5.40 23.43 8.04
C LYS A 263 5.88 23.66 9.47
N LYS A 264 6.11 24.94 9.79
CA LYS A 264 6.31 25.47 11.15
C LYS A 264 5.40 24.78 12.15
N ILE A 265 5.98 24.06 13.11
CA ILE A 265 5.26 23.58 14.28
C ILE A 265 4.82 24.83 15.06
N LYS A 266 3.51 25.10 15.15
CA LYS A 266 2.97 26.05 16.12
C LYS A 266 2.92 25.35 17.48
N CYS A 267 3.96 25.48 18.29
CA CYS A 267 3.82 25.25 19.72
C CYS A 267 3.18 26.49 20.35
N MET A 268 2.02 26.31 21.00
CA MET A 268 1.56 27.25 21.99
C MET A 268 2.11 26.80 23.34
N THR A 269 3.08 27.52 23.86
CA THR A 269 3.42 27.50 25.29
C THR A 269 3.77 28.91 25.76
N ASP A 270 3.41 29.19 27.00
CA ASP A 270 3.40 30.48 27.66
C ASP A 270 4.76 31.22 27.64
N GLY A 271 4.89 32.18 26.72
CA GLY A 271 5.80 33.32 26.89
C GLY A 271 7.30 33.10 26.71
N VAL A 272 7.76 31.91 26.31
CA VAL A 272 9.18 31.68 25.98
C VAL A 272 9.31 31.32 24.50
N ALA A 273 10.15 32.05 23.75
CA ALA A 273 10.36 31.83 22.34
C ALA A 273 10.97 30.44 22.09
N ALA A 274 10.14 29.45 21.79
CA ALA A 274 10.59 28.14 21.37
C ALA A 274 11.23 28.24 19.98
N VAL A 275 12.47 27.76 19.86
CA VAL A 275 13.13 27.56 18.56
C VAL A 275 12.28 26.55 17.78
N GLN A 276 11.69 27.00 16.67
CA GLN A 276 10.91 26.15 15.77
C GLN A 276 11.86 25.19 15.07
N ALA A 277 11.89 23.92 15.51
CA ALA A 277 12.47 22.86 14.71
C ALA A 277 11.60 22.66 13.46
N GLU A 278 12.19 22.84 12.28
CA GLU A 278 11.56 22.44 11.01
C GLU A 278 11.31 20.93 11.07
N ALA A 279 10.10 20.47 10.72
CA ALA A 279 9.82 19.05 10.81
C ALA A 279 10.62 18.29 9.74
N PHE A 280 11.30 17.23 10.16
CA PHE A 280 12.17 16.44 9.31
C PHE A 280 11.39 15.80 8.13
N SER A 281 11.96 15.89 6.93
CA SER A 281 11.42 15.28 5.71
C SER A 281 12.46 14.36 5.08
N VAL A 282 12.14 13.08 4.92
CA VAL A 282 12.99 12.12 4.19
C VAL A 282 13.12 12.53 2.72
N TYR A 283 12.09 13.16 2.14
CA TYR A 283 12.15 13.65 0.76
C TYR A 283 13.19 14.75 0.57
N ALA A 284 13.19 15.73 1.48
CA ALA A 284 14.17 16.82 1.45
C ALA A 284 15.58 16.28 1.75
N ASP A 285 15.72 15.43 2.78
CA ASP A 285 16.98 14.82 3.18
C ASP A 285 17.62 14.02 2.03
N VAL A 286 16.86 13.17 1.34
CA VAL A 286 17.34 12.42 0.16
C VAL A 286 17.74 13.37 -0.97
N ARG A 287 16.91 14.38 -1.29
CA ARG A 287 17.23 15.37 -2.33
C ARG A 287 18.52 16.12 -2.01
N ASP A 288 18.63 16.65 -0.81
CA ASP A 288 19.73 17.53 -0.41
C ASP A 288 21.04 16.76 -0.33
N LYS A 289 21.01 15.50 0.14
CA LYS A 289 22.17 14.62 0.10
C LYS A 289 22.58 14.29 -1.34
N LEU A 290 21.65 13.91 -2.21
CA LEU A 290 21.96 13.66 -3.63
C LEU A 290 22.58 14.89 -4.32
N ILE A 291 22.07 16.09 -4.04
CA ILE A 291 22.68 17.34 -4.52
C ILE A 291 24.09 17.52 -3.94
N GLY A 292 24.28 17.22 -2.65
CA GLY A 292 25.59 17.20 -2.00
C GLY A 292 26.60 16.23 -2.64
N HIS A 293 26.12 15.08 -3.13
CA HIS A 293 26.91 14.12 -3.92
C HIS A 293 27.17 14.58 -5.37
N GLY A 294 26.57 15.69 -5.81
CA GLY A 294 26.80 16.30 -7.12
C GLY A 294 25.72 16.03 -8.16
N VAL A 295 24.57 15.45 -7.78
CA VAL A 295 23.44 15.30 -8.70
C VAL A 295 22.84 16.69 -9.00
N PRO A 296 22.66 17.07 -10.27
CA PRO A 296 22.07 18.37 -10.60
C PRO A 296 20.63 18.48 -10.05
N PRO A 297 20.26 19.59 -9.37
CA PRO A 297 18.92 19.75 -8.80
C PRO A 297 17.78 19.57 -9.81
N GLY A 298 18.01 19.95 -11.07
CA GLY A 298 17.03 19.79 -12.16
C GLY A 298 16.75 18.35 -12.58
N GLU A 299 17.58 17.39 -12.17
CA GLU A 299 17.38 15.96 -12.43
C GLU A 299 16.56 15.26 -11.35
N ILE A 300 16.27 15.95 -10.24
CA ILE A 300 15.50 15.43 -9.10
C ILE A 300 14.13 16.11 -9.10
N ALA A 301 13.05 15.33 -8.97
CA ALA A 301 11.71 15.88 -8.89
C ALA A 301 10.83 15.11 -7.89
N PHE A 302 9.82 15.80 -7.35
CA PHE A 302 8.79 15.17 -6.53
C PHE A 302 7.48 15.08 -7.33
N ILE A 303 6.84 13.91 -7.33
CA ILE A 303 5.50 13.77 -7.92
C ILE A 303 4.47 14.71 -7.27
N HIS A 304 4.75 15.18 -6.06
CA HIS A 304 3.92 16.07 -5.28
C HIS A 304 3.81 17.48 -5.87
N ASP A 305 4.77 17.90 -6.69
CA ASP A 305 4.79 19.21 -7.33
C ASP A 305 3.86 19.24 -8.57
N ALA A 306 3.49 18.06 -9.08
CA ALA A 306 2.51 17.88 -10.14
C ALA A 306 1.10 17.69 -9.54
N ASP A 307 0.43 18.81 -9.27
CA ASP A 307 -0.90 18.86 -8.64
C ASP A 307 -2.10 18.56 -9.57
N ASN A 308 -1.87 18.42 -10.87
CA ASN A 308 -2.90 18.12 -11.86
C ASN A 308 -2.37 17.21 -12.99
N GLU A 309 -3.28 16.61 -13.75
CA GLU A 309 -2.95 15.63 -14.79
C GLU A 309 -2.05 16.19 -15.89
N LYS A 310 -2.20 17.47 -16.26
CA LYS A 310 -1.32 18.11 -17.24
C LYS A 310 0.12 18.18 -16.73
N LYS A 311 0.32 18.67 -15.50
CA LYS A 311 1.66 18.73 -14.88
C LYS A 311 2.25 17.33 -14.67
N LYS A 312 1.44 16.33 -14.32
CA LYS A 312 1.90 14.94 -14.22
C LYS A 312 2.38 14.41 -15.56
N ALA A 313 1.62 14.62 -16.63
CA ALA A 313 1.99 14.21 -17.98
C ALA A 313 3.31 14.87 -18.43
N GLU A 314 3.49 16.16 -18.15
CA GLU A 314 4.73 16.90 -18.41
C GLU A 314 5.92 16.35 -17.60
N LEU A 315 5.71 16.07 -16.32
CA LEU A 315 6.73 15.47 -15.45
C LEU A 315 7.12 14.07 -15.96
N PHE A 316 6.15 13.21 -16.29
CA PHE A 316 6.41 11.89 -16.83
C PHE A 316 7.14 11.94 -18.18
N ALA A 317 6.84 12.94 -19.02
CA ALA A 317 7.59 13.17 -20.26
C ALA A 317 9.06 13.54 -19.97
N LYS A 318 9.31 14.37 -18.95
CA LYS A 318 10.68 14.69 -18.52
C LYS A 318 11.43 13.45 -18.04
N VAL A 319 10.78 12.57 -17.26
CA VAL A 319 11.36 11.30 -16.83
C VAL A 319 11.67 10.39 -18.03
N ARG A 320 10.69 10.15 -18.93
CA ARG A 320 10.91 9.33 -20.13
C ARG A 320 12.03 9.85 -21.04
N SER A 321 12.32 11.15 -21.02
CA SER A 321 13.41 11.78 -21.79
C SER A 321 14.76 11.85 -21.04
N GLY A 322 14.82 11.41 -19.77
CA GLY A 322 16.01 11.48 -18.94
C GLY A 322 16.38 12.90 -18.49
N LYS A 323 15.46 13.87 -18.60
CA LYS A 323 15.64 15.22 -18.05
C LYS A 323 15.46 15.25 -16.53
N VAL A 324 14.55 14.43 -16.02
CA VAL A 324 14.43 14.09 -14.60
C VAL A 324 14.89 12.65 -14.48
N ARG A 325 15.97 12.41 -13.75
CA ARG A 325 16.56 11.08 -13.57
C ARG A 325 16.19 10.44 -12.24
N ILE A 326 15.73 11.21 -11.26
CA ILE A 326 15.31 10.70 -9.96
C ILE A 326 13.94 11.30 -9.63
N LEU A 327 12.91 10.46 -9.59
CA LEU A 327 11.55 10.86 -9.23
C LEU A 327 11.17 10.26 -7.88
N LEU A 328 10.90 11.11 -6.89
CA LEU A 328 10.46 10.70 -5.56
C LEU A 328 8.95 10.84 -5.42
N GLY A 329 8.32 9.88 -4.73
CA GLY A 329 6.88 9.91 -4.49
C GLY A 329 6.37 8.80 -3.59
N SER A 330 5.10 8.91 -3.20
CA SER A 330 4.41 7.83 -2.50
C SER A 330 3.87 6.80 -3.48
N THR A 331 3.71 5.57 -2.99
CA THR A 331 3.03 4.48 -3.69
C THR A 331 1.67 4.93 -4.22
N GLN A 332 0.92 5.71 -3.43
CA GLN A 332 -0.40 6.20 -3.85
C GLN A 332 -0.32 7.16 -5.05
N LYS A 333 0.67 8.05 -5.09
CA LYS A 333 0.80 9.05 -6.17
C LYS A 333 1.49 8.51 -7.42
N MET A 334 2.33 7.49 -7.29
CA MET A 334 3.11 6.92 -8.39
C MET A 334 2.65 5.51 -8.82
N GLY A 335 1.78 4.82 -8.08
CA GLY A 335 1.49 3.40 -8.33
C GLY A 335 0.56 3.10 -9.53
N ALA A 336 -0.38 3.99 -9.85
CA ALA A 336 -1.36 3.80 -10.93
C ALA A 336 -1.20 4.88 -12.01
N GLY A 337 -1.23 4.48 -13.28
CA GLY A 337 -1.20 5.42 -14.42
C GLY A 337 0.17 6.09 -14.68
N THR A 338 1.21 5.73 -13.95
CA THR A 338 2.55 6.29 -14.14
C THR A 338 3.26 5.60 -15.29
N ASN A 339 3.24 6.23 -16.47
CA ASN A 339 3.95 5.75 -17.65
C ASN A 339 5.36 6.38 -17.72
N VAL A 340 6.34 5.88 -16.97
CA VAL A 340 7.73 6.40 -16.99
C VAL A 340 8.76 5.33 -17.36
N GLN A 341 8.29 4.32 -18.08
CA GLN A 341 9.00 3.08 -18.33
C GLN A 341 10.24 3.23 -19.22
N THR A 342 10.31 4.24 -20.08
CA THR A 342 11.24 4.24 -21.22
C THR A 342 12.72 4.13 -20.85
N LEU A 343 13.15 4.78 -19.76
CA LEU A 343 14.54 4.84 -19.32
C LEU A 343 14.69 4.37 -17.86
N LEU A 344 13.68 3.73 -17.27
CA LEU A 344 13.77 3.30 -15.87
C LEU A 344 14.84 2.23 -15.73
N ALA A 345 15.75 2.45 -14.80
CA ALA A 345 16.85 1.57 -14.48
C ALA A 345 16.71 0.93 -13.09
N ALA A 346 16.04 1.61 -12.14
CA ALA A 346 15.92 1.11 -10.77
C ALA A 346 14.69 1.65 -10.03
N GLU A 347 14.23 0.86 -9.05
CA GLU A 347 13.19 1.23 -8.09
C GLU A 347 13.69 1.04 -6.66
N HIS A 348 13.53 2.07 -5.85
CA HIS A 348 13.99 2.09 -4.46
C HIS A 348 12.79 2.22 -3.53
N HIS A 349 12.59 1.24 -2.65
CA HIS A 349 11.53 1.27 -1.65
C HIS A 349 12.12 1.58 -0.27
N LEU A 350 12.01 2.85 0.16
CA LEU A 350 12.49 3.27 1.47
C LEU A 350 11.63 2.73 2.60
N ASP A 351 10.37 2.44 2.35
CA ASP A 351 9.46 1.78 3.27
C ASP A 351 8.54 0.80 2.55
N VAL A 352 8.11 -0.22 3.28
CA VAL A 352 7.20 -1.23 2.74
C VAL A 352 5.77 -0.84 3.14
N PRO A 353 4.81 -0.81 2.20
CA PRO A 353 3.41 -0.58 2.53
C PRO A 353 2.87 -1.69 3.43
N TRP A 354 1.75 -1.43 4.10
CA TRP A 354 1.13 -2.38 5.03
C TRP A 354 0.72 -3.72 4.38
N ARG A 355 0.49 -3.73 3.06
CA ARG A 355 -0.01 -4.90 2.35
C ARG A 355 0.98 -5.33 1.26
N PRO A 356 1.37 -6.61 1.21
CA PRO A 356 2.23 -7.13 0.13
C PRO A 356 1.68 -6.90 -1.29
N SER A 357 0.35 -6.87 -1.43
CA SER A 357 -0.32 -6.59 -2.71
C SER A 357 -0.02 -5.20 -3.28
N ASP A 358 0.26 -4.22 -2.44
CA ASP A 358 0.60 -2.86 -2.86
C ASP A 358 1.99 -2.86 -3.54
N VAL A 359 2.97 -3.62 -3.02
CA VAL A 359 4.29 -3.81 -3.64
C VAL A 359 4.16 -4.54 -4.99
N GLY A 360 3.42 -5.65 -5.02
CA GLY A 360 3.24 -6.42 -6.25
C GLY A 360 2.54 -5.62 -7.37
N ARG A 361 1.69 -4.66 -7.02
CA ARG A 361 1.04 -3.76 -7.98
C ARG A 361 2.03 -2.79 -8.63
N ILE A 362 2.90 -2.17 -7.84
CA ILE A 362 3.96 -1.27 -8.35
C ILE A 362 4.85 -2.04 -9.33
N LEU A 363 5.37 -3.20 -8.90
CA LEU A 363 6.26 -4.03 -9.73
C LEU A 363 5.60 -4.48 -11.04
N ARG A 364 4.28 -4.69 -11.08
CA ARG A 364 3.55 -5.00 -12.31
C ARG A 364 3.42 -3.78 -13.22
N THR A 365 3.22 -2.58 -12.66
CA THR A 365 3.10 -1.33 -13.42
C THR A 365 4.41 -0.99 -14.15
N PHE A 366 5.57 -1.33 -13.59
CA PHE A 366 6.88 -0.84 -14.08
C PHE A 366 7.81 -1.91 -14.68
N LYS A 367 7.32 -3.06 -15.15
CA LYS A 367 8.15 -4.08 -15.81
C LYS A 367 8.80 -3.54 -17.12
N ILE A 368 10.13 -3.28 -17.14
CA ILE A 368 10.90 -2.66 -18.25
C ILE A 368 12.28 -3.28 -18.54
N LYS A 369 12.61 -3.43 -19.83
CA LYS A 369 13.91 -3.87 -20.39
C LYS A 369 15.17 -3.53 -19.54
N LYS A 370 15.90 -4.60 -19.20
CA LYS A 370 17.20 -4.71 -18.48
C LYS A 370 17.14 -4.56 -16.96
N ASN A 371 17.88 -5.47 -16.30
CA ASN A 371 18.12 -5.65 -14.87
C ASN A 371 17.74 -4.43 -14.01
N VAL A 372 16.49 -4.40 -13.57
CA VAL A 372 16.03 -3.43 -12.57
C VAL A 372 16.43 -3.98 -11.22
N GLU A 373 17.33 -3.28 -10.50
CA GLU A 373 17.61 -3.56 -9.08
C GLU A 373 16.45 -3.01 -8.24
N VAL A 374 15.70 -3.89 -7.58
CA VAL A 374 14.63 -3.55 -6.62
C VAL A 374 15.19 -3.70 -5.22
N THR A 375 15.30 -2.58 -4.50
CA THR A 375 15.72 -2.60 -3.10
C THR A 375 14.52 -2.66 -2.17
N ASP A 376 14.24 -3.85 -1.62
CA ASP A 376 13.18 -4.08 -0.64
C ASP A 376 13.76 -4.15 0.77
N ASN A 377 13.36 -3.21 1.62
CA ASN A 377 13.85 -3.11 2.98
C ASN A 377 12.70 -3.09 4.00
N GLY A 378 12.43 -4.26 4.57
CA GLY A 378 11.65 -4.45 5.79
C GLY A 378 11.72 -5.94 6.19
N LYS A 379 12.61 -6.27 7.13
CA LYS A 379 12.97 -7.64 7.58
C LYS A 379 11.96 -8.80 7.31
N ILE A 380 12.47 -9.76 6.51
CA ILE A 380 12.24 -11.22 6.45
C ILE A 380 10.82 -11.73 6.16
N ILE A 381 10.58 -12.25 4.95
CA ILE A 381 10.44 -13.71 4.65
C ILE A 381 11.03 -13.97 3.24
N ILE A 382 11.71 -15.12 3.12
CA ILE A 382 12.46 -15.71 1.99
C ILE A 382 11.82 -15.51 0.61
#